data_AF-A0A6N0WQR4-F1
#
_entry.id   AF-A0A6N0WQR4-F1
#
_cell.length_a   1.000
_cell.length_b   1.000
_cell.length_c   1.000
_cell.angle_alpha   90.00
_cell.angle_beta   90.00
_cell.angle_gamma   90.00
#
_symmetry.space_group_name_H-M   'P 1'
#
loop_
_entity.id
_entity.type
_entity.pdbx_description
1 polymer ?
#
loop_
_entity_poly.entity_id
_entity_poly.type
_entity_poly.pdbx_seq_one_letter_code
_entity_poly.pdbx_strand_id
1 'polypeptide(L)'
;MKIAYADPPYIGCAHLYRNHPDYAGEVDHAALIERLQRDYDGWILHAAATPESVAVLAPLIRETGARWMAWVKGFAAFKRNVPVAWAWEPVIVKPARKPVVSKRLVMRDWIECPITLRRGLTGAKPEAVCHWAFETVAARPEDALDDLFPGTGAVAEAWRTWRLKFALPGDPVAASPRPGSAPSASRRQAGAP
;
A
#
# COMPACT_ATOMS: atom_id res chain seq x y z
N MET A 1 -9.97 -13.89 1.35
CA MET A 1 -10.18 -12.89 0.29
C MET A 1 -8.84 -12.54 -0.31
N LYS A 2 -8.84 -12.10 -1.57
CA LYS A 2 -7.67 -11.54 -2.26
C LYS A 2 -7.79 -10.02 -2.26
N ILE A 3 -6.79 -9.36 -1.68
CA ILE A 3 -6.77 -7.90 -1.49
C ILE A 3 -5.58 -7.31 -2.25
N ALA A 4 -5.80 -6.21 -2.96
CA ALA A 4 -4.71 -5.44 -3.57
C ALA A 4 -4.38 -4.19 -2.75
N TYR A 5 -3.11 -3.89 -2.62
CA TYR A 5 -2.60 -2.60 -2.16
C TYR A 5 -1.86 -1.94 -3.31
N ALA A 6 -2.35 -0.78 -3.76
CA ALA A 6 -1.76 -0.02 -4.84
C ALA A 6 -1.32 1.37 -4.35
N ASP A 7 -0.02 1.62 -4.41
CA ASP A 7 0.60 2.94 -4.26
C ASP A 7 1.42 3.26 -5.51
N PRO A 8 0.75 3.46 -6.67
CA PRO A 8 1.44 3.71 -7.92
C PRO A 8 2.19 5.04 -7.86
N PRO A 9 3.17 5.28 -8.75
CA PRO A 9 3.52 6.63 -9.12
C PRO A 9 2.23 7.39 -9.48
N TYR A 10 1.93 8.43 -8.71
CA TYR A 10 0.72 9.22 -8.92
C TYR A 10 0.70 9.83 -10.31
N ILE A 11 -0.50 10.17 -10.80
CA ILE A 11 -0.71 10.80 -12.11
C ILE A 11 0.29 11.96 -12.30
N GLY A 12 1.09 11.89 -13.36
CA GLY A 12 2.11 12.86 -13.74
C GLY A 12 3.41 12.79 -12.93
N CYS A 13 3.53 11.86 -11.99
CA CYS A 13 4.67 11.73 -11.07
C CYS A 13 5.59 10.53 -11.37
N ALA A 14 5.34 9.74 -12.43
CA ALA A 14 6.19 8.60 -12.77
C ALA A 14 7.65 8.99 -13.03
N HIS A 15 7.90 10.19 -13.58
CA HIS A 15 9.23 10.71 -13.85
C HIS A 15 10.14 10.77 -12.61
N LEU A 16 9.57 10.85 -11.39
CA LEU A 16 10.33 10.85 -10.13
C LEU A 16 11.05 9.52 -9.89
N TYR A 17 10.60 8.45 -10.54
CA TYR A 17 11.10 7.08 -10.36
C TYR A 17 11.95 6.61 -11.54
N ARG A 18 12.32 7.48 -12.48
CA ARG A 18 13.04 7.12 -13.72
C ARG A 18 14.37 6.36 -13.53
N ASN A 19 14.98 6.47 -12.35
CA ASN A 19 16.23 5.79 -12.00
C ASN A 19 15.99 4.51 -11.15
N HIS A 20 14.73 4.16 -10.88
CA HIS A 20 14.37 2.95 -10.15
C HIS A 20 14.42 1.75 -11.11
N PRO A 21 14.93 0.58 -10.69
CA PRO A 21 14.99 -0.62 -11.53
C PRO A 21 13.62 -1.03 -12.12
N ASP A 22 12.56 -0.82 -11.33
CA ASP A 22 11.19 -1.20 -11.69
C ASP A 22 10.41 -0.09 -12.42
N TYR A 23 11.10 0.93 -12.96
CA TYR A 23 10.45 2.01 -13.68
C TYR A 23 9.81 1.52 -14.99
N ALA A 24 8.49 1.66 -15.10
CA ALA A 24 7.71 1.22 -16.26
C ALA A 24 7.00 2.38 -17.01
N GLY A 25 7.34 3.63 -16.71
CA GLY A 25 6.66 4.80 -17.27
C GLY A 25 5.41 5.22 -16.47
N GLU A 26 4.57 6.04 -17.11
CA GLU A 26 3.31 6.52 -16.53
C GLU A 26 2.33 5.36 -16.36
N VAL A 27 1.67 5.31 -15.20
CA VAL A 27 0.69 4.26 -14.91
C VAL A 27 -0.65 4.63 -15.55
N ASP A 28 -1.20 3.71 -16.35
CA ASP A 28 -2.59 3.78 -16.78
C ASP A 28 -3.50 3.47 -15.58
N HIS A 29 -4.02 4.53 -14.94
CA HIS A 29 -4.86 4.42 -13.76
C HIS A 29 -6.24 3.83 -14.07
N ALA A 30 -6.75 3.97 -15.30
CA ALA A 30 -8.01 3.37 -15.69
C ALA A 30 -7.87 1.84 -15.79
N ALA A 31 -6.83 1.37 -16.49
CA ALA A 31 -6.52 -0.06 -16.56
C ALA A 31 -6.18 -0.65 -15.17
N LEU A 32 -5.48 0.11 -14.33
CA LEU A 32 -5.21 -0.30 -12.94
C LEU A 32 -6.53 -0.48 -12.16
N ILE A 33 -7.44 0.49 -12.19
CA ILE A 33 -8.73 0.38 -11.48
C ILE A 33 -9.58 -0.76 -12.02
N GLU A 34 -9.61 -0.96 -13.35
CA GLU A 34 -10.30 -2.09 -13.96
C GLU A 34 -9.75 -3.43 -13.44
N ARG A 35 -8.41 -3.57 -13.41
CA ARG A 35 -7.75 -4.75 -12.85
C ARG A 35 -8.09 -4.95 -11.37
N LEU A 36 -8.06 -3.88 -10.58
CA LEU A 36 -8.43 -3.92 -9.16
C LEU A 36 -9.88 -4.41 -8.97
N GLN A 37 -10.81 -3.94 -9.81
CA GLN A 37 -12.21 -4.36 -9.76
C GLN A 37 -12.44 -5.80 -10.20
N ARG A 38 -11.70 -6.27 -11.19
CA ARG A 38 -11.87 -7.59 -11.81
C ARG A 38 -11.22 -8.70 -10.99
N ASP A 39 -10.03 -8.46 -10.45
CA ASP A 39 -9.16 -9.53 -9.95
C ASP A 39 -9.11 -9.63 -8.41
N TYR A 40 -9.72 -8.68 -7.68
CA TYR A 40 -9.63 -8.57 -6.22
C TYR A 40 -10.99 -8.37 -5.55
N ASP A 41 -11.16 -8.99 -4.39
CA ASP A 41 -12.39 -8.86 -3.58
C ASP A 41 -12.50 -7.45 -2.96
N GLY A 42 -11.35 -6.85 -2.62
CA GLY A 42 -11.21 -5.50 -2.12
C GLY A 42 -9.83 -4.93 -2.40
N TRP A 43 -9.71 -3.62 -2.36
CA TRP A 43 -8.48 -2.96 -2.75
C TRP A 43 -8.32 -1.59 -2.11
N ILE A 44 -7.07 -1.15 -2.04
CA ILE A 44 -6.61 0.14 -1.55
C ILE A 44 -5.84 0.81 -2.68
N LEU A 45 -6.16 2.06 -2.98
CA LEU A 45 -5.45 2.88 -3.97
C LEU A 45 -5.07 4.22 -3.34
N HIS A 46 -3.77 4.50 -3.28
CA HIS A 46 -3.26 5.83 -2.93
C HIS A 46 -3.22 6.73 -4.17
N ALA A 47 -3.47 8.01 -3.97
CA ALA A 47 -3.47 9.00 -5.04
C ALA A 47 -2.94 10.36 -4.56
N ALA A 48 -2.71 11.27 -5.52
CA ALA A 48 -2.40 12.66 -5.22
C ALA A 48 -3.67 13.47 -4.97
N ALA A 49 -3.58 14.46 -4.07
CA ALA A 49 -4.63 15.45 -3.82
C ALA A 49 -4.68 16.58 -4.88
N THR A 50 -4.14 16.37 -6.09
CA THR A 50 -4.11 17.39 -7.14
C THR A 50 -5.46 17.49 -7.86
N PRO A 51 -5.84 18.66 -8.41
CA PRO A 51 -7.06 18.79 -9.21
C PRO A 51 -7.13 17.81 -10.37
N GLU A 52 -6.01 17.58 -11.05
CA GLU A 52 -5.90 16.61 -12.15
C GLU A 52 -6.16 15.17 -11.69
N SER A 53 -5.52 14.74 -10.59
CA SER A 53 -5.72 13.42 -10.02
C SER A 53 -7.18 13.18 -9.64
N VAL A 54 -7.81 14.16 -8.99
CA VAL A 54 -9.24 14.08 -8.63
C VAL A 54 -10.12 14.04 -9.88
N ALA A 55 -9.87 14.89 -10.87
CA ALA A 55 -10.68 14.94 -12.10
C ALA A 55 -10.60 13.64 -12.91
N VAL A 56 -9.43 13.02 -12.98
CA VAL A 56 -9.22 11.74 -13.68
C VAL A 56 -9.84 10.58 -12.91
N LEU A 57 -9.62 10.50 -11.60
CA LEU A 57 -10.02 9.34 -10.80
C LEU A 57 -11.50 9.37 -10.43
N ALA A 58 -12.09 10.53 -10.11
CA ALA A 58 -13.47 10.63 -9.64
C ALA A 58 -14.52 9.88 -10.49
N PRO A 59 -14.57 10.03 -11.84
CA PRO A 59 -15.52 9.29 -12.66
C PRO A 59 -15.26 7.78 -12.65
N LEU A 60 -14.00 7.35 -12.63
CA LEU A 60 -13.63 5.93 -12.57
C LEU A 60 -14.05 5.30 -11.24
N ILE A 61 -13.79 5.99 -10.14
CA ILE A 61 -14.08 5.51 -8.78
C ILE A 61 -15.59 5.45 -8.50
N ARG A 62 -16.36 6.38 -9.06
CA ARG A 62 -17.83 6.42 -8.91
C ARG A 62 -18.49 5.06 -9.23
N GLU A 63 -17.99 4.37 -10.25
CA GLU A 63 -18.55 3.10 -10.74
C GLU A 63 -18.11 1.88 -9.91
N THR A 64 -17.25 2.06 -8.90
CA THR A 64 -16.64 0.93 -8.17
C THR A 64 -17.31 0.61 -6.84
N GLY A 65 -18.07 1.56 -6.28
CA GLY A 65 -18.56 1.50 -4.90
C GLY A 65 -17.48 1.73 -3.82
N ALA A 66 -16.26 2.11 -4.22
CA ALA A 66 -15.18 2.45 -3.29
C ALA A 66 -15.41 3.82 -2.64
N ARG A 67 -14.82 3.99 -1.46
CA ARG A 67 -14.89 5.22 -0.67
C ARG A 67 -13.59 6.02 -0.80
N TRP A 68 -13.73 7.32 -1.00
CA TRP A 68 -12.63 8.27 -0.81
C TRP A 68 -12.39 8.49 0.68
N MET A 69 -11.17 8.25 1.13
CA MET A 69 -10.69 8.46 2.49
C MET A 69 -9.48 9.41 2.45
N ALA A 70 -9.04 9.90 3.61
CA ALA A 70 -7.95 10.87 3.67
C ALA A 70 -6.83 10.45 4.63
N TRP A 71 -5.60 10.41 4.12
CA TRP A 71 -4.41 10.49 4.95
C TRP A 71 -4.03 11.96 5.15
N VAL A 72 -4.22 12.47 6.36
CA VAL A 72 -3.82 13.83 6.77
C VAL A 72 -2.42 13.79 7.37
N LYS A 73 -1.56 14.71 6.97
CA LYS A 73 -0.15 14.76 7.34
C LYS A 73 0.07 15.84 8.39
N GLY A 74 0.07 15.46 9.68
CA GLY A 74 0.41 16.37 10.79
C GLY A 74 1.79 17.02 10.64
N PHE A 75 2.70 16.34 9.94
CA PHE A 75 3.90 16.92 9.33
C PHE A 75 4.00 16.53 7.86
N ALA A 76 4.18 17.52 6.98
CA ALA A 76 4.31 17.37 5.53
C ALA A 76 5.58 18.06 5.00
N ALA A 77 5.97 17.77 3.76
CA ALA A 77 7.11 18.43 3.13
C ALA A 77 6.73 19.83 2.63
N PHE A 78 7.19 20.87 3.33
CA PHE A 78 7.04 22.27 2.91
C PHE A 78 8.16 22.64 1.93
N LYS A 79 7.79 22.99 0.69
CA LYS A 79 8.74 23.31 -0.39
C LYS A 79 8.74 24.81 -0.68
N ARG A 80 9.91 25.35 -1.02
CA ARG A 80 10.05 26.73 -1.49
C ARG A 80 9.11 26.96 -2.69
N ASN A 81 8.41 28.09 -2.70
CA ASN A 81 7.45 28.49 -3.74
C ASN A 81 6.18 27.61 -3.85
N VAL A 82 5.86 26.82 -2.82
CA VAL A 82 4.56 26.15 -2.70
C VAL A 82 3.76 26.86 -1.60
N PRO A 83 2.83 27.78 -1.95
CA PRO A 83 2.16 28.65 -0.97
C PRO A 83 1.17 27.91 -0.07
N VAL A 84 0.57 26.83 -0.57
CA VAL A 84 -0.29 25.93 0.21
C VAL A 84 0.27 24.52 0.08
N ALA A 85 0.75 23.96 1.20
CA ALA A 85 1.38 22.65 1.19
C ALA A 85 0.35 21.53 0.95
N TRP A 86 0.76 20.51 0.22
CA TRP A 86 0.00 19.26 0.08
C TRP A 86 0.08 18.46 1.38
N ALA A 87 -0.77 18.84 2.35
CA ALA A 87 -0.79 18.28 3.70
C ALA A 87 -1.77 17.10 3.86
N TRP A 88 -2.35 16.59 2.78
CA TRP A 88 -3.14 15.36 2.79
C TRP A 88 -3.00 14.61 1.47
N GLU A 89 -3.38 13.33 1.47
CA GLU A 89 -3.43 12.44 0.31
C GLU A 89 -4.74 11.61 0.33
N PRO A 90 -5.45 11.48 -0.80
CA PRO A 90 -6.54 10.54 -0.93
C PRO A 90 -6.07 9.10 -0.79
N VAL A 91 -6.85 8.31 -0.06
CA VAL A 91 -6.75 6.85 -0.02
C VAL A 91 -8.11 6.30 -0.38
N ILE A 92 -8.23 5.67 -1.53
CA ILE A 92 -9.51 5.14 -2.04
C ILE A 92 -9.58 3.68 -1.66
N VAL A 93 -10.68 3.26 -1.01
CA VAL A 93 -10.81 1.92 -0.44
C VAL A 93 -12.12 1.27 -0.84
N LYS A 94 -12.03 0.07 -1.42
CA LYS A 94 -13.16 -0.84 -1.57
C LYS A 94 -12.99 -2.02 -0.60
N PRO A 95 -13.91 -2.20 0.37
CA PRO A 95 -13.76 -3.24 1.36
C PRO A 95 -13.92 -4.64 0.74
N ALA A 96 -13.05 -5.57 1.13
CA ALA A 96 -13.04 -6.96 0.63
C ALA A 96 -14.22 -7.80 1.11
N ARG A 97 -14.93 -7.30 2.12
CA ARG A 97 -16.12 -7.91 2.70
C ARG A 97 -16.96 -6.84 3.37
N LYS A 98 -18.24 -7.14 3.61
CA LYS A 98 -19.11 -6.25 4.39
C LYS A 98 -18.47 -5.97 5.77
N PRO A 99 -18.21 -4.69 6.12
CA PRO A 99 -17.71 -4.36 7.45
C PRO A 99 -18.72 -4.81 8.51
N VAL A 100 -18.26 -5.61 9.47
CA VAL A 100 -19.08 -6.01 10.61
C VAL A 100 -18.74 -5.07 11.76
N VAL A 101 -19.70 -4.22 12.13
CA VAL A 101 -19.60 -3.39 13.33
C VAL A 101 -19.90 -4.26 14.54
N SER A 102 -18.93 -5.10 14.93
CA SER A 102 -19.01 -5.92 16.14
C SER A 102 -17.68 -5.85 16.87
N LYS A 103 -17.68 -5.40 18.13
CA LYS A 103 -16.50 -5.31 19.02
C LYS A 103 -15.29 -4.53 18.46
N ARG A 104 -15.36 -3.99 17.23
CA ARG A 104 -14.35 -3.15 16.59
C ARG A 104 -14.74 -1.69 16.70
N LEU A 105 -13.71 -0.84 16.76
CA LEU A 105 -13.89 0.61 16.70
C LEU A 105 -14.53 0.98 15.36
N VAL A 106 -15.46 1.94 15.40
CA VAL A 106 -15.92 2.61 14.18
C VAL A 106 -14.74 3.40 13.63
N MET A 107 -14.28 3.02 12.44
CA MET A 107 -13.13 3.67 11.80
C MET A 107 -13.57 5.00 11.19
N ARG A 108 -12.75 6.02 11.38
CA ARG A 108 -12.87 7.27 10.62
C ARG A 108 -12.43 7.03 9.19
N ASP A 109 -13.03 7.77 8.26
CA ASP A 109 -12.59 7.83 6.87
C ASP A 109 -11.34 8.71 6.67
N TRP A 110 -10.60 8.95 7.74
CA TRP A 110 -9.30 9.59 7.70
C TRP A 110 -8.38 9.08 8.80
N ILE A 111 -7.08 9.27 8.59
CA ILE A 111 -6.02 9.08 9.59
C ILE A 111 -5.08 10.29 9.57
N GLU A 112 -4.66 10.77 10.73
CA GLU A 112 -3.54 11.69 10.84
C GLU A 112 -2.25 10.91 11.10
N CYS A 113 -1.25 11.06 10.24
CA CYS A 113 0.07 10.47 10.42
C CYS A 113 1.12 11.33 9.67
N PRO A 114 2.26 11.69 10.27
CA PRO A 114 3.30 12.43 9.56
C PRO A 114 3.90 11.60 8.42
N ILE A 115 4.44 12.26 7.39
CA ILE A 115 5.19 11.56 6.33
C ILE A 115 6.41 10.84 6.89
N THR A 116 6.82 9.76 6.23
CA THR A 116 8.13 9.18 6.52
C THR A 116 9.24 10.03 5.89
N LEU A 117 10.33 10.25 6.63
CA LEU A 117 11.54 10.88 6.11
C LEU A 117 12.67 9.84 6.07
N ARG A 118 13.60 9.99 5.13
CA ARG A 118 14.85 9.21 5.05
C ARG A 118 14.67 7.67 4.96
N ARG A 119 13.61 7.19 4.29
CA ARG A 119 13.32 5.76 4.09
C ARG A 119 13.80 5.19 2.73
N GLY A 120 14.79 5.82 2.10
CA GLY A 120 15.42 5.33 0.86
C GLY A 120 14.65 5.65 -0.44
N LEU A 121 13.31 5.53 -0.45
CA LEU A 121 12.46 5.91 -1.59
C LEU A 121 11.51 7.05 -1.21
N THR A 122 11.36 8.01 -2.13
CA THR A 122 10.37 9.07 -1.97
C THR A 122 8.96 8.46 -1.98
N GLY A 123 8.11 8.88 -1.05
CA GLY A 123 6.70 8.46 -1.01
C GLY A 123 6.39 7.26 -0.14
N ALA A 124 7.40 6.60 0.47
CA ALA A 124 7.19 5.43 1.33
C ALA A 124 6.14 5.68 2.42
N LYS A 125 5.08 4.87 2.45
CA LYS A 125 3.95 5.05 3.38
C LYS A 125 4.35 4.71 4.81
N PRO A 126 3.93 5.52 5.81
CA PRO A 126 4.07 5.15 7.21
C PRO A 126 3.29 3.88 7.53
N GLU A 127 3.87 3.02 8.37
CA GLU A 127 3.24 1.76 8.80
C GLU A 127 1.83 1.96 9.38
N ALA A 128 1.62 3.05 10.14
CA ALA A 128 0.31 3.37 10.71
C ALA A 128 -0.77 3.61 9.63
N VAL A 129 -0.40 4.22 8.49
CA VAL A 129 -1.31 4.43 7.36
C VAL A 129 -1.66 3.09 6.71
N CYS A 130 -0.67 2.21 6.53
CA CYS A 130 -0.90 0.85 6.02
C CYS A 130 -1.83 0.05 6.93
N HIS A 131 -1.57 0.05 8.25
CA HIS A 131 -2.43 -0.61 9.23
C HIS A 131 -3.87 -0.11 9.20
N TRP A 132 -4.06 1.21 9.15
CA TRP A 132 -5.39 1.80 9.02
C TRP A 132 -6.08 1.36 7.73
N ALA A 133 -5.36 1.34 6.60
CA ALA A 133 -5.90 0.88 5.33
C ALA A 133 -6.30 -0.62 5.36
N PHE A 134 -5.54 -1.47 6.06
CA PHE A 134 -5.90 -2.88 6.25
C PHE A 134 -7.19 -3.05 7.06
N GLU A 135 -7.40 -2.24 8.09
CA GLU A 135 -8.67 -2.25 8.84
C GLU A 135 -9.84 -1.77 7.96
N THR A 136 -9.66 -0.71 7.19
CA THR A 136 -10.75 -0.08 6.41
C THR A 136 -11.12 -0.87 5.17
N VAL A 137 -10.18 -1.62 4.58
CA VAL A 137 -10.46 -2.61 3.52
C VAL A 137 -11.10 -3.89 4.09
N ALA A 138 -11.30 -3.96 5.41
CA ALA A 138 -11.82 -5.12 6.14
C ALA A 138 -10.98 -6.38 5.93
N ALA A 139 -9.65 -6.22 5.98
CA ALA A 139 -8.72 -7.33 5.93
C ALA A 139 -8.81 -8.20 7.19
N ARG A 140 -8.36 -9.44 7.04
CA ARG A 140 -8.12 -10.40 8.11
C ARG A 140 -6.72 -11.01 7.95
N PRO A 141 -6.06 -11.46 9.03
CA PRO A 141 -4.68 -11.94 8.97
C PRO A 141 -4.49 -13.19 8.11
N GLU A 142 -5.55 -13.91 7.77
CA GLU A 142 -5.56 -15.06 6.87
C GLU A 142 -5.77 -14.70 5.37
N ASP A 143 -6.05 -13.44 5.04
CA ASP A 143 -6.21 -13.02 3.65
C ASP A 143 -4.88 -12.98 2.88
N ALA A 144 -4.99 -13.05 1.56
CA ALA A 144 -3.88 -12.73 0.66
C ALA A 144 -3.87 -11.23 0.38
N LEU A 145 -2.69 -10.61 0.52
CA LEU A 145 -2.44 -9.21 0.18
C LEU A 145 -1.38 -9.15 -0.93
N ASP A 146 -1.76 -8.64 -2.10
CA ASP A 146 -0.83 -8.35 -3.18
C ASP A 146 -0.43 -6.86 -3.11
N ASP A 147 0.84 -6.60 -2.85
CA ASP A 147 1.44 -5.27 -2.99
C ASP A 147 1.85 -5.06 -4.45
N LEU A 148 1.07 -4.24 -5.18
CA LEU A 148 1.24 -4.05 -6.62
C LEU A 148 2.40 -3.11 -6.98
N PHE A 149 2.89 -2.33 -6.01
CA PHE A 149 3.94 -1.34 -6.20
C PHE A 149 4.93 -1.39 -5.02
N PRO A 150 5.70 -2.48 -4.90
CA PRO A 150 6.40 -2.81 -3.66
C PRO A 150 7.47 -1.80 -3.26
N GLY A 151 8.17 -1.18 -4.22
CA GLY A 151 9.21 -0.17 -3.94
C GLY A 151 10.21 -0.64 -2.87
N THR A 152 10.16 -0.05 -1.68
CA THR A 152 11.02 -0.42 -0.54
C THR A 152 10.56 -1.63 0.27
N GLY A 153 9.41 -2.22 -0.06
CA GLY A 153 8.76 -3.29 0.70
C GLY A 153 8.01 -2.81 1.95
N ALA A 154 7.78 -1.51 2.10
CA ALA A 154 7.17 -0.93 3.31
C ALA A 154 5.75 -1.47 3.59
N VAL A 155 4.94 -1.71 2.55
CA VAL A 155 3.59 -2.26 2.69
C VAL A 155 3.65 -3.73 3.08
N ALA A 156 4.52 -4.52 2.45
CA ALA A 156 4.73 -5.92 2.80
C ALA A 156 5.19 -6.08 4.27
N GLU A 157 6.11 -5.24 4.73
CA GLU A 157 6.55 -5.24 6.13
C GLU A 157 5.43 -4.80 7.08
N ALA A 158 4.65 -3.76 6.72
CA ALA A 158 3.48 -3.37 7.50
C ALA A 158 2.41 -4.46 7.55
N TRP A 159 2.21 -5.22 6.47
CA TRP A 159 1.29 -6.36 6.46
C TRP A 159 1.75 -7.43 7.46
N ARG A 160 3.06 -7.74 7.47
CA ARG A 160 3.65 -8.68 8.42
C ARG A 160 3.43 -8.22 9.87
N THR A 161 3.77 -6.98 10.20
CA THR A 161 3.61 -6.45 11.57
C THR A 161 2.15 -6.28 11.98
N TRP A 162 1.24 -5.97 11.05
CA TRP A 162 -0.19 -5.95 11.32
C TRP A 162 -0.73 -7.32 11.70
N ARG A 163 -0.35 -8.38 10.97
CA ARG A 163 -0.77 -9.76 11.25
C ARG A 163 -0.34 -10.23 12.63
N LEU A 164 0.84 -9.79 13.10
CA LEU A 164 1.34 -10.10 14.44
C LEU A 164 0.46 -9.57 15.57
N LYS A 165 -0.36 -8.53 15.33
CA LYS A 165 -1.30 -8.00 16.34
C LYS A 165 -2.42 -8.97 16.70
N PHE A 166 -2.64 -10.00 15.87
CA PHE A 166 -3.68 -11.01 16.05
C PHE A 166 -3.11 -12.38 16.46
N ALA A 167 -1.77 -12.51 16.48
CA ALA A 167 -1.12 -13.76 16.81
C ALA A 167 -1.10 -13.98 18.33
N LEU A 168 -1.42 -15.20 18.74
CA LEU A 168 -1.20 -15.67 20.11
C LEU A 168 0.25 -16.16 20.28
N PRO A 169 0.77 -16.20 21.52
CA PRO A 169 2.06 -16.82 21.79
C PRO A 169 2.11 -18.27 21.26
N GLY A 170 3.05 -18.55 20.36
CA GLY A 170 3.22 -19.87 19.74
C GLY A 170 2.62 -20.01 18.34
N ASP A 171 1.90 -19.02 17.83
CA ASP A 171 1.38 -19.06 16.46
C ASP A 171 2.52 -19.03 15.43
N PRO A 172 2.41 -19.78 14.31
CA PRO A 172 3.41 -19.76 13.24
C PRO A 172 3.65 -18.36 12.66
N VAL A 173 2.63 -17.50 12.70
CA VAL A 173 2.72 -16.09 12.25
C VAL A 173 3.62 -15.26 13.18
N ALA A 174 3.72 -15.64 14.47
CA ALA A 174 4.59 -14.98 15.45
C ALA A 174 6.06 -15.43 15.39
N ALA A 175 6.37 -16.48 14.63
CA ALA A 175 7.75 -16.93 14.45
C ALA A 175 8.55 -15.92 13.60
N SER A 176 9.56 -15.28 14.20
CA SER A 176 10.47 -14.40 13.47
C SER A 176 11.14 -15.14 12.30
N PRO A 177 11.35 -14.50 11.14
CA PRO A 177 12.19 -15.06 10.09
C PRO A 177 13.58 -15.33 10.68
N ARG A 178 14.04 -16.59 10.64
CA ARG A 178 15.40 -16.91 11.05
C ARG A 178 16.38 -16.20 10.10
N PRO A 179 17.34 -15.41 10.59
CA PRO A 179 18.34 -14.81 9.72
C PRO A 179 19.23 -15.93 9.15
N GLY A 180 19.19 -16.12 7.84
CA GLY A 180 20.22 -16.81 7.05
C GLY A 180 20.14 -18.34 7.01
N SER A 181 19.37 -18.89 6.06
CA SER A 181 19.77 -20.13 5.39
C SER A 181 19.86 -19.86 3.89
N ALA A 182 21.00 -19.30 3.47
CA ALA A 182 21.36 -19.32 2.07
C ALA A 182 21.43 -20.80 1.62
N PRO A 183 20.89 -21.16 0.44
CA PRO A 183 21.07 -22.50 -0.08
C PRO A 183 22.56 -22.71 -0.33
N SER A 184 23.14 -23.74 0.30
CA SER A 184 24.50 -24.15 0.01
C SER A 184 24.58 -24.54 -1.46
N ALA A 185 25.40 -23.82 -2.23
CA ALA A 185 25.71 -24.20 -3.60
C ALA A 185 26.36 -25.59 -3.57
N SER A 186 25.66 -26.59 -4.08
CA SER A 186 26.19 -27.93 -4.26
C SER A 186 27.41 -27.85 -5.19
N ARG A 187 28.61 -28.15 -4.66
CA ARG A 187 29.80 -28.42 -5.46
C ARG A 187 29.46 -29.56 -6.44
N ARG A 188 29.37 -29.25 -7.74
CA ARG A 188 29.50 -30.27 -8.77
C ARG A 188 30.95 -30.76 -8.74
N GLN A 189 31.14 -32.03 -8.35
CA GLN A 189 32.39 -32.74 -8.60
C GLN A 189 32.53 -32.92 -10.11
N ALA A 190 33.60 -32.38 -10.67
CA ALA A 190 34.07 -32.75 -12.00
C ALA A 190 34.84 -34.07 -11.85
N GLY A 191 34.24 -35.17 -12.31
CA GLY A 191 34.94 -36.43 -12.55
C GLY A 191 35.30 -36.50 -14.03
N ALA A 192 36.59 -36.58 -14.33
CA ALA A 192 37.12 -37.01 -15.62
C ALA A 192 37.49 -38.50 -15.53
N PRO A 193 37.34 -39.25 -16.62
CA PRO A 193 38.31 -40.25 -17.03
C PRO A 193 39.17 -39.74 -18.18
#